data_AF-A0A952ETK5-F1
#
_entry.id   AF-A0A952ETK5-F1
#
_cell.length_a   1.000
_cell.length_b   1.000
_cell.length_c   1.000
_cell.angle_alpha   90.00
_cell.angle_beta   90.00
_cell.angle_gamma   90.00
#
_symmetry.space_group_name_H-M   'P 1'
#
loop_
_entity.id
_entity.type
_entity.pdbx_description
1 polymer ?
#
loop_
_entity_poly.entity_id
_entity_poly.type
_entity_poly.pdbx_seq_one_letter_code
_entity_poly.pdbx_strand_id
1 'polypeptide(L)'
;EQLHKRNGETFIATDESETLEVTLNGHHYLTGAFISDGLLRLGARTVEQRINEALQNATAAATQSIEADRERIDAAVTEITAGLQSSDPM
;
A
#
# COMPACT_ATOMS: atom_id res chain seq x y z
N GLU A 1 6.35 -20.42 -4.54
CA GLU A 1 7.13 -19.18 -4.68
C GLU A 1 6.31 -17.94 -5.04
N GLN A 2 5.02 -17.84 -4.67
CA GLN A 2 4.24 -16.60 -4.86
C GLN A 2 4.26 -15.65 -3.64
N LEU A 3 4.70 -16.14 -2.47
CA LEU A 3 4.82 -15.32 -1.25
C LEU A 3 6.04 -14.38 -1.22
N HIS A 4 7.08 -14.61 -2.03
CA HIS A 4 8.32 -13.85 -1.91
C HIS A 4 8.30 -12.51 -2.65
N LYS A 5 7.33 -12.27 -3.53
CA LYS A 5 7.25 -11.02 -4.31
C LYS A 5 6.57 -9.87 -3.55
N ARG A 6 5.83 -10.16 -2.48
CA ARG A 6 5.19 -9.14 -1.60
C ARG A 6 6.07 -8.62 -0.47
N ASN A 7 7.31 -9.11 -0.34
CA ASN A 7 8.16 -8.77 0.80
C ASN A 7 8.90 -7.42 0.69
N GLY A 8 8.92 -6.77 -0.48
CA GLY A 8 9.65 -5.52 -0.69
C GLY A 8 8.78 -4.25 -0.68
N GLU A 9 7.47 -4.38 -0.81
CA GLU A 9 6.59 -3.22 -0.89
C GLU A 9 6.38 -2.61 0.49
N THR A 10 6.54 -1.30 0.53
CA THR A 10 6.41 -0.49 1.74
C THR A 10 5.46 0.65 1.42
N PHE A 11 4.43 0.79 2.23
CA PHE A 11 3.42 1.84 2.11
C PHE A 11 3.60 2.81 3.26
N ILE A 12 3.82 4.08 2.92
CA ILE A 12 4.02 5.16 3.89
C ILE A 12 2.85 6.12 3.75
N ALA A 13 2.24 6.48 4.86
CA ALA A 13 1.19 7.49 4.88
C ALA A 13 1.18 8.26 6.20
N THR A 14 0.57 9.44 6.18
CA THR A 14 0.46 10.33 7.31
C THR A 14 -0.97 10.53 7.76
N ASP A 15 -1.17 11.05 8.97
CA ASP A 15 -2.44 11.68 9.34
C ASP A 15 -2.63 13.01 8.59
N GLU A 16 -3.85 13.57 8.66
CA GLU A 16 -4.18 14.82 7.94
C GLU A 16 -3.34 16.03 8.35
N SER A 17 -2.83 16.05 9.58
CA SER A 17 -1.99 17.14 10.09
C SER A 17 -0.49 16.88 9.93
N GLU A 18 -0.10 15.78 9.26
CA GLU A 18 1.31 15.42 9.03
C GLU A 18 2.13 15.35 10.33
N THR A 19 1.48 14.93 11.42
CA THR A 19 2.08 14.82 12.76
C THR A 19 2.48 13.39 13.13
N LEU A 20 2.01 12.42 12.36
CA LEU A 20 2.27 11.01 12.47
C LEU A 20 2.44 10.45 11.07
N GLU A 21 3.53 9.73 10.85
CA GLU A 21 3.77 8.91 9.68
C GLU A 21 3.81 7.45 10.10
N VAL A 22 3.17 6.57 9.33
CA VAL A 22 3.20 5.11 9.55
C VAL A 22 3.75 4.42 8.32
N THR A 23 4.42 3.29 8.55
CA THR A 23 5.01 2.45 7.52
C THR A 23 4.43 1.04 7.60
N LEU A 24 3.76 0.59 6.55
CA LEU A 24 3.26 -0.78 6.41
C LEU A 24 4.10 -1.56 5.40
N ASN A 25 4.32 -2.86 5.64
CA ASN A 25 4.87 -3.75 4.62
C ASN A 25 3.76 -4.36 3.73
N GLY A 26 4.14 -5.11 2.70
CA GLY A 26 3.21 -5.79 1.77
C GLY A 26 2.26 -6.84 2.38
N HIS A 27 2.39 -7.14 3.68
CA HIS A 27 1.43 -7.94 4.45
C HIS A 27 0.51 -7.10 5.34
N HIS A 28 0.53 -5.77 5.18
CA HIS A 28 -0.15 -4.79 6.03
C HIS A 28 0.33 -4.78 7.50
N TYR A 29 1.54 -5.27 7.79
CA TYR A 29 2.11 -5.13 9.12
C TYR A 29 2.73 -3.74 9.29
N LEU A 30 2.42 -3.11 10.42
CA LEU A 30 3.08 -1.88 10.86
C LEU A 30 4.54 -2.19 11.21
N THR A 31 5.47 -1.64 10.43
CA THR A 31 6.92 -1.81 10.60
C THR A 31 7.62 -0.55 11.08
N GLY A 32 6.95 0.60 11.03
CA GLY A 32 7.49 1.87 11.48
C GLY A 32 6.38 2.88 11.82
N ALA A 33 6.65 3.74 12.79
CA ALA A 33 5.83 4.88 13.11
C ALA A 33 6.73 6.05 13.54
N PHE A 34 6.60 7.19 12.89
CA PHE A 34 7.26 8.43 13.27
C PHE A 34 6.21 9.38 13.85
N ILE A 35 6.43 9.82 15.09
CA ILE A 35 5.57 10.74 15.82
C ILE A 35 6.29 12.07 15.93
N SER A 36 5.75 13.11 15.30
CA SER A 36 6.28 14.47 15.39
C SER A 36 6.27 14.99 16.83
N ASP A 37 7.26 15.83 17.15
CA ASP A 37 7.31 16.44 18.48
C ASP A 37 6.02 17.20 18.80
N GLY A 38 5.57 17.10 20.05
CA GLY A 38 4.35 17.75 20.51
C GLY A 38 3.07 16.94 20.32
N LEU A 39 3.00 15.98 19.39
CA LEU A 39 1.78 15.18 19.17
C LEU A 39 1.33 14.45 20.45
N LEU A 40 2.27 13.82 21.17
CA LEU A 40 1.96 13.11 22.43
C LEU A 40 1.43 14.04 23.53
N ARG A 41 1.73 15.33 23.47
CA ARG A 41 1.29 16.32 24.46
C ARG A 41 -0.18 16.73 24.25
N LEU A 42 -0.75 16.44 23.09
CA LEU A 42 -2.16 16.68 22.78
C LEU A 42 -3.10 15.70 23.49
N GLY A 43 -2.55 14.63 24.09
CA GLY A 43 -3.29 13.66 24.87
C GLY A 43 -3.78 12.46 24.06
N ALA A 44 -4.10 11.39 24.79
CA ALA A 44 -4.34 10.05 24.22
C ALA A 44 -5.43 10.03 23.13
N ARG A 45 -6.54 10.77 23.32
CA ARG A 45 -7.64 10.78 22.34
C ARG A 45 -7.20 11.34 20.98
N THR A 46 -6.45 12.44 20.98
CA THR A 46 -5.96 13.05 19.74
C THR A 46 -4.91 12.17 19.09
N VAL A 47 -4.00 11.58 19.87
CA VAL A 47 -2.99 10.64 19.37
C VAL A 47 -3.64 9.40 18.74
N GLU A 48 -4.64 8.81 19.40
CA GLU A 48 -5.40 7.67 18.88
C GLU A 48 -6.07 8.02 17.54
N GLN A 49 -6.69 9.21 17.45
CA GLN A 49 -7.29 9.68 16.21
C GLN A 49 -6.25 9.76 15.09
N ARG A 50 -5.08 10.38 15.34
CA ARG A 50 -4.02 10.49 14.31
C ARG A 50 -3.48 9.14 13.89
N ILE A 51 -3.32 8.21 14.83
CA ILE A 51 -2.91 6.83 14.53
C ILE A 51 -3.92 6.15 13.62
N ASN A 52 -5.21 6.26 13.93
CA ASN A 52 -6.24 5.66 13.10
C ASN A 52 -6.29 6.27 11.70
N GLU A 53 -6.16 7.59 11.58
CA GLU A 53 -6.11 8.29 10.29
C GLU A 53 -4.92 7.82 9.43
N ALA A 54 -3.70 7.85 9.99
CA ALA A 54 -2.50 7.43 9.26
C ALA A 54 -2.57 5.96 8.82
N LEU A 55 -3.07 5.07 9.68
CA LEU A 55 -3.24 3.64 9.35
C LEU A 55 -4.27 3.41 8.25
N GLN A 56 -5.38 4.15 8.26
CA GLN A 56 -6.39 4.08 7.20
C GLN A 56 -5.81 4.55 5.87
N ASN A 57 -5.06 5.66 5.89
CA ASN A 57 -4.40 6.20 4.70
C ASN A 57 -3.37 5.21 4.13
N ALA A 58 -2.55 4.59 4.98
CA ALA A 58 -1.57 3.60 4.53
C ALA A 58 -2.24 2.33 3.98
N THR A 59 -3.37 1.91 4.54
CA THR A 59 -4.14 0.76 4.06
C THR A 59 -4.80 1.06 2.71
N ALA A 60 -5.31 2.29 2.52
CA ALA A 60 -5.85 2.74 1.24
C ALA A 60 -4.78 2.75 0.15
N ALA A 61 -3.59 3.28 0.45
CA ALA A 61 -2.45 3.26 -0.47
C ALA A 61 -2.04 1.83 -0.85
N ALA A 62 -1.97 0.92 0.14
CA ALA A 62 -1.68 -0.49 -0.10
C ALA A 62 -2.74 -1.17 -0.99
N THR A 63 -4.01 -0.90 -0.75
CA THR A 63 -5.13 -1.45 -1.55
C THR A 63 -5.06 -0.96 -3.00
N GLN A 64 -4.85 0.34 -3.19
CA GLN A 64 -4.73 0.94 -4.52
C GLN A 64 -3.54 0.36 -5.30
N SER A 65 -2.42 0.08 -4.62
CA SER A 65 -1.26 -0.57 -5.25
C SER A 65 -1.59 -1.99 -5.72
N ILE A 66 -2.32 -2.76 -4.90
CA ILE A 66 -2.73 -4.13 -5.25
C ILE A 66 -3.68 -4.13 -6.45
N GLU A 67 -4.61 -3.17 -6.51
CA GLU A 67 -5.54 -3.02 -7.63
C GLU A 67 -4.81 -2.64 -8.92
N ALA A 68 -3.92 -1.65 -8.87
CA ALA A 68 -3.11 -1.24 -10.02
C ALA A 68 -2.20 -2.37 -10.54
N ASP A 69 -1.65 -3.17 -9.63
CA ASP A 69 -0.84 -4.34 -9.98
C ASP A 69 -1.68 -5.41 -10.68
N ARG A 70 -2.91 -5.64 -10.22
CA ARG A 70 -3.83 -6.58 -10.85
C ARG A 70 -4.20 -6.14 -12.26
N GLU A 71 -4.53 -4.87 -12.45
CA GLU A 71 -4.83 -4.31 -13.78
C GLU A 71 -3.65 -4.46 -14.74
N ARG A 72 -2.42 -4.22 -14.26
CA ARG A 72 -1.19 -4.41 -15.07
C ARG A 72 -1.00 -5.87 -15.47
N ILE A 73 -1.24 -6.82 -14.56
CA ILE A 73 -1.14 -8.25 -14.84
C ILE A 73 -2.20 -8.67 -15.87
N ASP A 74 -3.45 -8.25 -15.68
CA ASP A 74 -4.56 -8.58 -16.59
C ASP A 74 -4.30 -8.04 -18.01
N ALA A 75 -3.76 -6.83 -18.13
CA ALA A 75 -3.34 -6.25 -19.40
C ALA A 75 -2.22 -7.06 -20.08
N ALA A 76 -1.17 -7.42 -19.33
CA ALA A 76 -0.07 -8.23 -19.85
C ALA A 76 -0.52 -9.62 -20.30
N VAL A 77 -1.42 -10.27 -19.56
CA VAL A 77 -1.99 -11.58 -19.94
C VAL A 77 -2.81 -11.48 -21.23
N THR A 78 -3.58 -10.41 -21.38
CA THR A 78 -4.37 -10.14 -22.60
C THR A 78 -3.46 -9.95 -23.82
N GLU A 79 -2.39 -9.16 -23.69
CA GLU A 79 -1.41 -8.94 -24.76
C GLU A 79 -0.73 -10.24 -25.19
N ILE A 80 -0.28 -11.06 -24.24
CA ILE A 80 0.34 -12.36 -24.52
C ILE A 80 -0.65 -13.28 -25.26
N THR A 81 -1.89 -13.36 -24.78
CA THR A 81 -2.91 -14.22 -25.40
C THR A 81 -3.26 -13.75 -26.82
N ALA A 82 -3.34 -12.44 -27.05
CA ALA A 82 -3.57 -11.86 -28.37
C ALA A 82 -2.41 -12.16 -29.33
N GLY A 83 -1.15 -12.11 -28.86
CA GLY A 83 0.03 -12.47 -29.64
C GLY A 83 0.10 -13.96 -30.02
N LEU A 84 -0.39 -14.84 -29.14
CA LEU A 84 -0.48 -16.28 -29.40
C LEU A 84 -1.59 -16.64 -30.40
N GLN A 85 -2.72 -15.92 -30.38
CA GLN A 85 -3.83 -16.13 -31.33
C GLN A 85 -3.53 -15.60 -32.73
N SER A 86 -2.62 -14.64 -32.85
CA SER A 86 -2.20 -14.06 -34.14
C SER A 86 -1.02 -14.79 -34.79
N SER A 87 -0.47 -15.83 -34.13
CA SER A 87 0.63 -16.65 -34.63
C SER A 87 0.22 -18.03 -35.14
N ASP A 88 -1.08 -18.26 -35.40
CA ASP A 88 -1.60 -19.46 -36.08
C ASP A 88 -2.02 -19.11 -37.53
N PRO A 89 -1.17 -19.33 -38.56
CA PRO A 89 -1.55 -19.19 -39.95
C PRO A 89 -2.17 -20.49 -40.47
N MET A 90 -3.42 -20.40 -40.95
CA MET A 90 -3.96 -21.33 -41.95
C MET A 90 -4.09 -20.61 -43.28
#